data_AF-A0A1G7XCL1-F1
#
_entry.id   AF-A0A1G7XCL1-F1
#
_cell.length_a   1.000
_cell.length_b   1.000
_cell.length_c   1.000
_cell.angle_alpha   90.00
_cell.angle_beta   90.00
_cell.angle_gamma   90.00
#
_symmetry.space_group_name_H-M   'P 1'
#
loop_
_entity.id
_entity.type
_entity.pdbx_description
1 polymer ?
#
loop_
_entity_poly.entity_id
_entity_poly.type
_entity_poly.pdbx_seq_one_letter_code
_entity_poly.pdbx_strand_id
1 'polypeptide(L)'
;MTIATWNLERLKYNREVLEIISILENLNAYILVFAEYDEKVELKNYPFQIATKNLAELEPENYKQTEKRVKIYSKYEIVNQFQTYDEYTSCCAEIETQRGNLIVYGTIIGVYGNRNQNFKTDLPKQINDFYNLSTAQNFCIVGDYNISFSDNYYFTNFGRSELIKSFKENKIENLIKNLSEVIDHIAMSTAFIRGSHIESYEWNLDKKLSDHKGICISLL
;
A
#
# COMPACT_ATOMS: atom_id res chain seq x y z
N MET A 1 12.25 -1.94 -12.24
CA MET A 1 11.58 -0.96 -11.36
C MET A 1 11.02 -1.68 -10.15
N THR A 2 11.43 -1.29 -8.94
CA THR A 2 11.01 -1.95 -7.70
C THR A 2 9.97 -1.11 -6.95
N ILE A 3 8.87 -1.74 -6.56
CA ILE A 3 7.81 -1.16 -5.73
C ILE A 3 7.67 -1.99 -4.47
N ALA A 4 7.56 -1.33 -3.32
CA ALA A 4 7.52 -1.99 -2.03
C ALA A 4 6.38 -1.46 -1.16
N THR A 5 5.88 -2.31 -0.26
CA THR A 5 4.91 -1.94 0.77
C THR A 5 5.25 -2.56 2.11
N TRP A 6 4.98 -1.84 3.19
CA TRP A 6 5.09 -2.38 4.55
C TRP A 6 4.20 -1.64 5.53
N ASN A 7 3.35 -2.37 6.25
CA ASN A 7 2.69 -1.85 7.44
C ASN A 7 3.67 -1.80 8.63
N LEU A 8 3.83 -0.63 9.26
CA LEU A 8 4.80 -0.39 10.32
C LEU A 8 4.21 -0.42 11.74
N GLU A 9 2.93 -0.77 11.89
CA GLU A 9 2.19 -0.84 13.16
C GLU A 9 2.40 0.42 14.04
N ARG A 10 2.46 1.61 13.42
CA ARG A 10 2.74 2.91 14.04
C ARG A 10 4.00 2.92 14.92
N LEU A 11 4.99 2.10 14.57
CA LEU A 11 6.21 1.88 15.36
C LEU A 11 5.92 1.52 16.81
N LYS A 12 4.90 0.71 17.09
CA LYS A 12 4.57 0.27 18.45
C LYS A 12 5.80 -0.26 19.19
N TYR A 13 6.70 -0.95 18.48
CA TYR A 13 8.03 -1.35 18.95
C TYR A 13 9.10 -0.30 18.59
N ASN A 14 8.99 0.91 19.17
CA ASN A 14 9.83 2.09 18.88
C ASN A 14 11.37 1.89 18.94
N ARG A 15 11.89 0.74 19.40
CA ARG A 15 13.33 0.52 19.62
C ARG A 15 14.13 0.24 18.35
N GLU A 16 13.47 0.02 17.22
CA GLU A 16 14.10 -0.55 16.01
C GLU A 16 13.98 0.37 14.78
N VAL A 17 13.68 1.67 14.97
CA VAL A 17 13.53 2.64 13.86
C VAL A 17 14.76 2.69 12.95
N LEU A 18 15.97 2.64 13.52
CA LEU A 18 17.21 2.63 12.74
C LEU A 18 17.37 1.36 11.90
N GLU A 19 16.92 0.22 12.42
CA GLU A 19 16.94 -1.06 11.69
C GLU A 19 15.93 -1.04 10.54
N ILE A 20 14.71 -0.56 10.80
CA ILE A 20 13.68 -0.32 9.78
C ILE A 20 14.24 0.58 8.66
N ILE A 21 14.83 1.74 9.01
CA ILE A 21 15.43 2.65 8.02
C ILE A 21 16.53 1.95 7.22
N SER A 22 17.44 1.23 7.89
CA SER A 22 18.52 0.49 7.22
C SER A 22 18.00 -0.55 6.23
N ILE A 23 16.96 -1.31 6.60
CA ILE A 23 16.31 -2.27 5.69
C ILE A 23 15.76 -1.56 4.45
N LEU A 24 15.07 -0.44 4.65
CA LEU A 24 14.42 0.31 3.57
C LEU A 24 15.42 1.00 2.64
N GLU A 25 16.51 1.52 3.18
CA GLU A 25 17.61 2.10 2.40
C GLU A 25 18.31 1.03 1.57
N ASN A 26 18.56 -0.16 2.14
CA ASN A 26 19.15 -1.30 1.42
C ASN A 26 18.21 -1.87 0.35
N LEU A 27 16.89 -1.95 0.64
CA LEU A 27 15.87 -2.34 -0.33
C LEU A 27 15.85 -1.39 -1.53
N ASN A 28 16.13 -0.11 -1.28
CA ASN A 28 16.37 0.90 -2.31
C ASN A 28 15.26 0.97 -3.37
N ALA A 29 14.00 0.73 -2.97
CA ALA A 29 12.85 0.75 -3.88
C ALA A 29 12.73 2.09 -4.62
N TYR A 30 12.05 2.08 -5.76
CA TYR A 30 11.77 3.32 -6.51
C TYR A 30 10.50 4.00 -6.00
N ILE A 31 9.50 3.18 -5.64
CA ILE A 31 8.26 3.61 -4.99
C ILE A 31 8.09 2.73 -3.75
N LEU A 32 7.80 3.36 -2.62
CA LEU A 32 7.64 2.69 -1.34
C LEU A 32 6.40 3.23 -0.65
N VAL A 33 5.50 2.33 -0.24
CA VAL A 33 4.26 2.69 0.42
C VAL A 33 4.23 2.13 1.83
N PHE A 34 3.96 2.97 2.81
CA PHE A 34 3.74 2.52 4.17
C PHE A 34 2.26 2.51 4.52
N ALA A 35 1.88 1.51 5.32
CA ALA A 35 0.65 1.51 6.10
C ALA A 35 1.00 1.70 7.59
N GLU A 36 0.09 2.30 8.36
CA GLU A 36 0.25 2.60 9.79
C GLU A 36 1.64 3.17 10.11
N TYR A 37 1.99 4.30 9.51
CA TYR A 37 3.33 4.87 9.62
C TYR A 37 3.42 5.94 10.72
N ASP A 38 4.65 6.19 11.17
CA ASP A 38 4.99 7.34 12.01
C ASP A 38 6.14 8.15 11.36
N GLU A 39 6.07 9.48 11.39
CA GLU A 39 7.03 10.42 10.77
C GLU A 39 8.48 10.25 11.27
N LYS A 40 8.72 9.51 12.36
CA LYS A 40 10.08 9.13 12.78
C LYS A 40 10.84 8.28 11.74
N VAL A 41 10.14 7.59 10.83
CA VAL A 41 10.78 6.89 9.71
C VAL A 41 11.02 7.87 8.57
N GLU A 42 12.16 8.58 8.65
CA GLU A 42 12.58 9.56 7.65
C GLU A 42 13.57 8.92 6.65
N LEU A 43 13.19 8.88 5.36
CA LEU A 43 14.04 8.34 4.30
C LEU A 43 14.55 9.46 3.40
N LYS A 44 15.81 9.84 3.58
CA LYS A 44 16.41 11.02 2.91
C LYS A 44 16.57 10.86 1.39
N ASN A 45 16.57 9.62 0.90
CA ASN A 45 16.80 9.29 -0.51
C ASN A 45 15.53 9.35 -1.38
N TYR A 46 14.40 9.80 -0.83
CA TYR A 46 13.13 9.94 -1.55
C TYR A 46 12.73 11.42 -1.63
N PRO A 47 13.06 12.12 -2.74
CA PRO A 47 12.78 13.54 -2.90
C PRO A 47 11.28 13.86 -2.99
N PHE A 48 10.45 12.88 -3.37
CA PHE A 48 9.01 13.05 -3.51
C PHE A 48 8.27 12.17 -2.51
N GLN A 49 7.29 12.75 -1.82
CA GLN A 49 6.47 12.04 -0.86
C GLN A 49 5.10 12.70 -0.70
N ILE A 50 4.08 11.88 -0.44
CA ILE A 50 2.75 12.32 0.00
C ILE A 50 2.26 11.40 1.12
N ALA A 51 1.32 11.87 1.92
CA ALA A 51 0.74 11.10 3.01
C ALA A 51 -0.75 11.42 3.16
N THR A 52 -1.48 10.53 3.82
CA THR A 52 -2.84 10.82 4.30
C THR A 52 -2.84 12.00 5.26
N LYS A 53 -4.03 12.56 5.52
CA LYS A 53 -4.22 13.53 6.60
C LYS A 53 -3.91 12.93 7.97
N ASN A 54 -3.69 13.83 8.93
CA ASN A 54 -3.31 13.46 10.29
C ASN A 54 -4.54 12.97 11.06
N LEU A 55 -4.49 11.73 11.55
CA LEU A 55 -5.61 11.15 12.29
C LEU A 55 -5.85 11.79 13.65
N ALA A 56 -4.82 12.42 14.24
CA ALA A 56 -4.98 13.14 15.50
C ALA A 56 -5.90 14.36 15.37
N GLU A 57 -6.25 14.80 14.15
CA GLU A 57 -7.30 15.80 13.91
C GLU A 57 -8.71 15.27 14.21
N LEU A 58 -8.92 13.95 14.07
CA LEU A 58 -10.21 13.29 14.30
C LEU A 58 -10.25 12.55 15.64
N GLU A 59 -9.15 11.89 16.00
CA GLU A 59 -9.03 11.03 17.18
C GLU A 59 -7.75 11.35 17.99
N PRO A 60 -7.64 12.57 18.55
CA PRO A 60 -6.43 13.04 19.24
C PRO A 60 -6.03 12.20 20.47
N GLU A 61 -6.98 11.45 21.05
CA GLU A 61 -6.73 10.56 22.19
C GLU A 61 -6.09 9.23 21.79
N ASN A 62 -6.27 8.80 20.53
CA ASN A 62 -5.84 7.49 20.04
C ASN A 62 -4.59 7.56 19.15
N TYR A 63 -4.27 8.73 18.60
CA TYR A 63 -3.18 8.90 17.64
C TYR A 63 -2.24 10.04 18.03
N LYS A 64 -0.94 9.82 17.83
CA LYS A 64 0.05 10.90 17.92
C LYS A 64 0.01 11.77 16.67
N GLN A 65 0.45 13.01 16.80
CA GLN A 65 0.58 13.94 15.66
C GLN A 65 1.55 13.45 14.57
N THR A 66 2.45 12.54 14.93
CA THR A 66 3.41 11.91 14.00
C THR A 66 2.85 10.67 13.30
N GLU A 67 1.71 10.13 13.75
CA GLU A 67 1.13 8.89 13.23
C GLU A 67 0.11 9.21 12.12
N LYS A 68 0.25 8.56 10.96
CA LYS A 68 -0.79 8.59 9.91
C LYS A 68 -0.93 7.23 9.25
N ARG A 69 -1.99 7.04 8.47
CA ARG A 69 -2.29 5.72 7.90
C ARG A 69 -1.41 5.36 6.73
N VAL A 70 -1.23 6.25 5.77
CA VAL A 70 -0.50 5.90 4.55
C VAL A 70 0.50 6.98 4.16
N LYS A 71 1.68 6.54 3.70
CA LYS A 71 2.69 7.39 3.08
C LYS A 71 3.16 6.74 1.79
N ILE A 72 3.28 7.54 0.73
CA ILE A 72 3.91 7.13 -0.53
C ILE A 72 5.21 7.92 -0.65
N TYR A 73 6.31 7.21 -0.77
CA TYR A 73 7.63 7.73 -1.12
C TYR A 73 7.95 7.36 -2.57
N SER A 74 8.58 8.29 -3.29
CA SER A 74 8.99 8.08 -4.67
C SER A 74 10.34 8.73 -4.97
N LYS A 75 11.16 8.04 -5.75
CA LYS A 75 12.36 8.61 -6.41
C LYS A 75 12.03 9.31 -7.71
N TYR A 76 10.88 8.97 -8.30
CA TYR A 76 10.34 9.60 -9.48
C TYR A 76 9.41 10.75 -9.09
N GLU A 77 9.32 11.75 -9.96
CA GLU A 77 8.51 12.94 -9.72
C GLU A 77 7.02 12.60 -9.55
N ILE A 78 6.40 13.22 -8.55
CA ILE A 78 4.94 13.21 -8.38
C ILE A 78 4.40 14.39 -9.17
N VAL A 79 3.81 14.11 -10.33
CA VAL A 79 3.32 15.13 -11.28
C VAL A 79 1.88 15.56 -10.99
N ASN A 80 1.12 14.75 -10.24
CA ASN A 80 -0.24 15.07 -9.83
C ASN A 80 -0.63 14.32 -8.54
N GLN A 81 -1.67 14.80 -7.85
CA GLN A 81 -2.29 14.12 -6.71
C GLN A 81 -3.79 14.05 -6.90
N PHE A 82 -4.40 12.94 -6.51
CA PHE A 82 -5.85 12.75 -6.63
C PHE A 82 -6.48 12.64 -5.25
N GLN A 83 -7.63 13.28 -5.10
CA GLN A 83 -8.46 13.08 -3.92
C GLN A 83 -9.04 11.66 -3.94
N THR A 84 -8.91 10.96 -2.83
CA THR A 84 -9.56 9.67 -2.57
C THR A 84 -10.88 9.90 -1.83
N TYR A 85 -11.73 8.88 -1.74
CA TYR A 85 -12.99 8.98 -0.98
C TYR A 85 -12.76 9.30 0.51
N ASP A 86 -11.61 8.87 1.07
CA ASP A 86 -11.18 9.11 2.44
C ASP A 86 -9.67 9.36 2.49
N GLU A 87 -9.35 10.65 2.59
CA GLU A 87 -7.99 11.20 2.67
C GLU A 87 -7.26 10.86 3.99
N TYR A 88 -7.94 10.24 4.97
CA TYR A 88 -7.34 9.75 6.21
C TYR A 88 -6.90 8.29 6.10
N THR A 89 -7.46 7.49 5.19
CA THR A 89 -7.13 6.06 4.98
C THR A 89 -6.28 5.80 3.75
N SER A 90 -6.32 6.70 2.77
CA SER A 90 -5.69 6.50 1.48
C SER A 90 -5.18 7.81 0.89
N CYS A 91 -4.13 7.70 0.07
CA CYS A 91 -3.63 8.82 -0.70
C CYS A 91 -3.21 8.34 -2.10
N CYS A 92 -3.25 9.24 -3.08
CA CYS A 92 -3.10 8.88 -4.48
C CYS A 92 -2.24 9.90 -5.23
N ALA A 93 -1.23 9.43 -5.95
CA ALA A 93 -0.30 10.26 -6.73
C ALA A 93 -0.12 9.71 -8.14
N GLU A 94 -0.02 10.60 -9.13
CA GLU A 94 0.53 10.28 -10.44
C GLU A 94 2.04 10.42 -10.40
N ILE A 95 2.75 9.34 -10.75
CA ILE A 95 4.21 9.29 -10.70
C ILE A 95 4.76 9.08 -12.11
N GLU A 96 5.65 9.96 -12.55
CA GLU A 96 6.29 9.88 -13.88
C GLU A 96 7.46 8.89 -13.83
N THR A 97 7.20 7.63 -14.16
CA THR A 97 8.22 6.58 -14.15
C THR A 97 8.91 6.47 -15.51
N GLN A 98 10.07 5.79 -15.56
CA GLN A 98 10.74 5.44 -16.82
C GLN A 98 9.88 4.56 -17.76
N ARG A 99 8.80 3.97 -17.25
CA ARG A 99 7.86 3.12 -18.00
C ARG A 99 6.58 3.86 -18.39
N GLY A 100 6.55 5.18 -18.21
CA GLY A 100 5.37 6.03 -18.34
C GLY A 100 4.69 6.31 -17.00
N ASN A 101 3.64 7.13 -17.04
CA ASN A 101 2.93 7.54 -15.84
C ASN A 101 2.21 6.37 -15.18
N LEU A 102 2.30 6.32 -13.86
CA LEU A 102 1.63 5.35 -13.01
C LEU A 102 0.91 6.10 -11.89
N ILE A 103 -0.40 5.94 -11.82
CA ILE A 103 -1.17 6.37 -10.66
C ILE A 103 -0.96 5.34 -9.55
N VAL A 104 -0.41 5.75 -8.41
CA VAL A 104 -0.19 4.90 -7.23
C VAL A 104 -1.18 5.30 -6.14
N TYR A 105 -2.05 4.36 -5.78
CA TYR A 105 -3.05 4.46 -4.73
C TYR A 105 -2.59 3.67 -3.51
N GLY A 106 -2.10 4.38 -2.50
CA GLY A 106 -1.70 3.82 -1.23
C GLY A 106 -2.91 3.71 -0.30
N THR A 107 -3.11 2.57 0.37
CA THR A 107 -4.31 2.38 1.20
C THR A 107 -4.16 1.42 2.38
N ILE A 108 -5.08 1.57 3.34
CA ILE A 108 -5.50 0.52 4.27
C ILE A 108 -6.99 0.26 4.04
N ILE A 109 -7.37 -0.98 3.70
CA ILE A 109 -8.77 -1.35 3.50
C ILE A 109 -9.36 -1.86 4.80
N GLY A 110 -10.39 -1.16 5.30
CA GLY A 110 -11.07 -1.46 6.55
C GLY A 110 -10.13 -1.49 7.75
N VAL A 111 -9.81 -0.30 8.26
CA VAL A 111 -8.78 -0.01 9.27
C VAL A 111 -8.92 -0.72 10.62
N TYR A 112 -10.07 -1.34 10.90
CA TYR A 112 -10.30 -2.16 12.09
C TYR A 112 -10.28 -3.66 11.78
N GLY A 113 -9.71 -4.04 10.64
CA GLY A 113 -9.66 -5.40 10.14
C GLY A 113 -10.91 -5.85 9.40
N ASN A 114 -10.76 -6.91 8.60
CA ASN A 114 -11.79 -7.37 7.67
C ASN A 114 -13.04 -8.01 8.27
N ARG A 115 -13.04 -8.29 9.58
CA ARG A 115 -14.21 -8.80 10.31
C ARG A 115 -15.06 -7.67 10.89
N ASN A 116 -14.54 -6.46 10.92
CA ASN A 116 -15.28 -5.30 11.40
C ASN A 116 -16.30 -4.83 10.37
N GLN A 117 -17.43 -4.27 10.83
CA GLN A 117 -18.46 -3.70 9.95
C GLN A 117 -17.92 -2.57 9.08
N ASN A 118 -16.92 -1.82 9.57
CA ASN A 118 -16.22 -0.78 8.81
C ASN A 118 -15.69 -1.33 7.48
N PHE A 119 -15.11 -2.53 7.44
CA PHE A 119 -14.58 -3.12 6.20
C PHE A 119 -15.67 -3.24 5.11
N LYS A 120 -16.90 -3.60 5.49
CA LYS A 120 -18.03 -3.73 4.54
C LYS A 120 -18.50 -2.40 3.97
N THR A 121 -18.32 -1.30 4.69
CA THR A 121 -18.65 0.05 4.22
C THR A 121 -17.48 0.72 3.49
N ASP A 122 -16.27 0.32 3.84
CA ASP A 122 -15.03 0.89 3.35
C ASP A 122 -14.66 0.37 1.96
N LEU A 123 -14.62 -0.96 1.83
CA LEU A 123 -14.19 -1.64 0.60
C LEU A 123 -14.98 -1.17 -0.65
N PRO A 124 -16.32 -1.07 -0.64
CA PRO A 124 -17.05 -0.61 -1.83
C PRO A 124 -16.71 0.82 -2.26
N LYS A 125 -16.36 1.71 -1.31
CA LYS A 125 -15.98 3.10 -1.62
C LYS A 125 -14.59 3.16 -2.24
N GLN A 126 -13.63 2.40 -1.71
CA GLN A 126 -12.30 2.24 -2.32
C GLN A 126 -12.37 1.64 -3.72
N ILE A 127 -13.22 0.62 -3.90
CA ILE A 127 -13.46 0.03 -5.22
C ILE A 127 -14.00 1.07 -6.21
N ASN A 128 -14.84 2.01 -5.77
CA ASN A 128 -15.30 3.11 -6.63
C ASN A 128 -14.15 4.02 -7.08
N ASP A 129 -13.20 4.32 -6.19
CA ASP A 129 -11.98 5.04 -6.59
C ASP A 129 -11.17 4.24 -7.60
N PHE A 130 -11.07 2.91 -7.44
CA PHE A 130 -10.35 2.06 -8.38
C PHE A 130 -10.95 2.13 -9.79
N TYR A 131 -12.29 2.10 -9.91
CA TYR A 131 -12.96 2.28 -11.20
C TYR A 131 -12.68 3.66 -11.80
N ASN A 132 -12.79 4.73 -11.01
CA ASN A 132 -12.60 6.08 -11.52
C ASN A 132 -11.15 6.32 -12.00
N LEU A 133 -10.16 5.87 -11.22
CA LEU A 133 -8.75 6.17 -11.47
C LEU A 133 -8.13 5.25 -12.53
N SER A 134 -8.53 3.98 -12.60
CA SER A 134 -7.96 3.02 -13.55
C SER A 134 -8.45 3.18 -14.99
N THR A 135 -9.53 3.93 -15.24
CA THR A 135 -10.03 4.18 -16.60
C THR A 135 -9.18 5.17 -17.39
N ALA A 136 -8.50 6.08 -16.70
CA ALA A 136 -7.74 7.16 -17.32
C ALA A 136 -6.29 6.77 -17.64
N GLN A 137 -5.65 5.98 -16.79
CA GLN A 137 -4.22 5.69 -16.88
C GLN A 137 -3.86 4.33 -16.25
N ASN A 138 -2.58 3.96 -16.35
CA ASN A 138 -2.04 2.83 -15.60
C ASN A 138 -2.16 3.09 -14.10
N PHE A 139 -2.60 2.07 -13.36
CA PHE A 139 -2.97 2.18 -11.97
C PHE A 139 -2.28 1.10 -11.15
N CYS A 140 -1.77 1.47 -9.97
CA CYS A 140 -1.22 0.57 -8.97
C CYS A 140 -1.92 0.81 -7.65
N ILE A 141 -2.52 -0.23 -7.10
CA ILE A 141 -3.10 -0.24 -5.76
C ILE A 141 -2.10 -0.97 -4.86
N VAL A 142 -1.76 -0.36 -3.74
CA VAL A 142 -0.71 -0.88 -2.86
C VAL A 142 -0.99 -0.52 -1.41
N GLY A 143 -0.71 -1.46 -0.50
CA GLY A 143 -0.88 -1.26 0.93
C GLY A 143 -1.55 -2.45 1.61
N ASP A 144 -2.13 -2.21 2.77
CA ASP A 144 -2.75 -3.24 3.60
C ASP A 144 -4.21 -3.46 3.18
N TYR A 145 -4.50 -4.61 2.56
CA TYR A 145 -5.86 -4.94 2.11
C TYR A 145 -6.67 -5.64 3.19
N ASN A 146 -6.06 -5.96 4.33
CA ASN A 146 -6.61 -6.80 5.38
C ASN A 146 -7.14 -8.15 4.87
N ILE A 147 -6.60 -8.66 3.75
CA ILE A 147 -7.08 -9.88 3.09
C ILE A 147 -5.93 -10.66 2.47
N SER A 148 -5.85 -11.96 2.75
CA SER A 148 -5.04 -12.90 1.95
C SER A 148 -5.80 -13.36 0.71
N PHE A 149 -5.08 -13.73 -0.34
CA PHE A 149 -5.63 -14.29 -1.58
C PHE A 149 -5.30 -15.77 -1.78
N SER A 150 -4.30 -16.30 -1.06
CA SER A 150 -3.76 -17.65 -1.29
C SER A 150 -4.24 -18.69 -0.27
N ASP A 151 -4.66 -18.27 0.92
CA ASP A 151 -4.95 -19.16 2.06
C ASP A 151 -6.13 -18.66 2.92
N ASN A 152 -6.30 -19.13 4.15
CA ASN A 152 -7.38 -18.68 5.05
C ASN A 152 -6.96 -17.57 6.02
N TYR A 153 -5.73 -17.07 5.92
CA TYR A 153 -5.22 -15.99 6.78
C TYR A 153 -5.98 -14.70 6.47
N TYR A 154 -6.64 -14.08 7.46
CA TYR A 154 -7.51 -12.92 7.23
C TYR A 154 -8.45 -13.14 6.02
N PHE A 155 -9.08 -14.32 5.94
CA PHE A 155 -10.01 -14.60 4.87
C PHE A 155 -11.42 -14.11 5.19
N THR A 156 -12.03 -13.43 4.21
CA THR A 156 -13.48 -13.27 4.12
C THR A 156 -13.92 -13.53 2.69
N ASN A 157 -15.03 -14.27 2.53
CA ASN A 157 -15.62 -14.51 1.20
C ASN A 157 -15.92 -13.19 0.50
N PHE A 158 -16.62 -12.28 1.20
CA PHE A 158 -17.03 -10.98 0.68
C PHE A 158 -15.85 -10.15 0.18
N GLY A 159 -14.84 -9.91 1.02
CA GLY A 159 -13.78 -9.00 0.62
C GLY A 159 -12.89 -9.58 -0.47
N ARG A 160 -12.59 -10.89 -0.43
CA ARG A 160 -11.81 -11.54 -1.50
C ARG A 160 -12.59 -11.52 -2.81
N SER A 161 -13.89 -11.86 -2.80
CA SER A 161 -14.68 -11.90 -4.04
C SER A 161 -14.83 -10.51 -4.66
N GLU A 162 -15.08 -9.48 -3.86
CA GLU A 162 -15.24 -8.11 -4.34
C GLU A 162 -13.93 -7.54 -4.90
N LEU A 163 -12.78 -7.78 -4.24
CA LEU A 163 -11.48 -7.35 -4.77
C LEU A 163 -11.10 -8.10 -6.05
N ILE A 164 -11.27 -9.42 -6.11
CA ILE A 164 -11.01 -10.20 -7.34
C ILE A 164 -11.88 -9.71 -8.50
N LYS A 165 -13.17 -9.47 -8.23
CA LYS A 165 -14.11 -8.95 -9.21
C LYS A 165 -13.67 -7.57 -9.71
N SER A 166 -13.38 -6.65 -8.80
CA SER A 166 -12.91 -5.30 -9.14
C SER A 166 -11.62 -5.33 -9.95
N PHE A 167 -10.63 -6.15 -9.56
CA PHE A 167 -9.39 -6.29 -10.32
C PHE A 167 -9.63 -6.80 -11.74
N LYS A 168 -10.50 -7.81 -11.90
CA LYS A 168 -10.86 -8.33 -13.22
C LYS A 168 -11.53 -7.25 -14.09
N GLU A 169 -12.50 -6.52 -13.53
CA GLU A 169 -13.25 -5.48 -14.24
C GLU A 169 -12.35 -4.31 -14.66
N ASN A 170 -11.35 -3.98 -13.85
CA ASN A 170 -10.38 -2.90 -14.10
C ASN A 170 -9.11 -3.35 -14.83
N LYS A 171 -9.01 -4.62 -15.25
CA LYS A 171 -7.81 -5.21 -15.88
C LYS A 171 -6.54 -5.03 -15.04
N ILE A 172 -6.68 -5.19 -13.72
CA ILE A 172 -5.63 -5.14 -12.72
C ILE A 172 -5.26 -6.57 -12.32
N GLU A 173 -3.98 -6.82 -12.10
CA GLU A 173 -3.48 -8.08 -11.53
C GLU A 173 -2.86 -7.84 -10.17
N ASN A 174 -3.26 -8.62 -9.16
CA ASN A 174 -2.54 -8.72 -7.89
C ASN A 174 -1.28 -9.58 -8.10
N LEU A 175 -0.12 -8.94 -8.01
CA LEU A 175 1.17 -9.49 -8.41
C LEU A 175 1.75 -10.47 -7.39
N ILE A 176 1.19 -10.47 -6.17
CA ILE A 176 1.63 -11.32 -5.07
C ILE A 176 0.51 -12.21 -4.52
N LYS A 177 -0.56 -12.41 -5.29
CA LYS A 177 -1.77 -13.17 -4.88
C LYS A 177 -1.51 -14.60 -4.39
N ASN A 178 -0.34 -15.17 -4.72
CA ASN A 178 0.06 -16.52 -4.37
C ASN A 178 0.88 -16.61 -3.07
N LEU A 179 1.31 -15.49 -2.49
CA LEU A 179 2.06 -15.49 -1.23
C LEU A 179 1.13 -15.81 -0.06
N SER A 180 1.58 -16.67 0.86
CA SER A 180 0.82 -17.09 2.04
C SER A 180 1.05 -16.18 3.24
N GLU A 181 0.03 -16.08 4.09
CA GLU A 181 0.01 -15.26 5.31
C GLU A 181 0.36 -13.79 5.05
N VAL A 182 -0.13 -13.28 3.92
CA VAL A 182 0.11 -11.91 3.43
C VAL A 182 -1.21 -11.19 3.26
N ILE A 183 -1.32 -10.00 3.88
CA ILE A 183 -2.48 -9.11 3.75
C ILE A 183 -2.14 -7.75 3.14
N ASP A 184 -0.86 -7.42 3.04
CA ASP A 184 -0.35 -6.30 2.26
C ASP A 184 -0.17 -6.74 0.80
N HIS A 185 -0.63 -5.95 -0.16
CA HIS A 185 -0.60 -6.35 -1.58
C HIS A 185 -0.10 -5.25 -2.48
N ILE A 186 0.36 -5.67 -3.66
CA ILE A 186 0.69 -4.79 -4.78
C ILE A 186 -0.07 -5.31 -6.00
N ALA A 187 -1.07 -4.55 -6.44
CA ALA A 187 -1.86 -4.86 -7.62
C ALA A 187 -1.68 -3.76 -8.67
N MET A 188 -1.62 -4.13 -9.95
CA MET A 188 -1.29 -3.18 -11.00
C MET A 188 -2.01 -3.47 -12.32
N SER A 189 -2.29 -2.43 -13.10
CA SER A 189 -2.82 -2.55 -14.46
C SER A 189 -1.97 -3.50 -15.30
N THR A 190 -2.63 -4.50 -15.90
CA THR A 190 -2.02 -5.50 -16.79
C THR A 190 -1.29 -4.87 -17.99
N ALA A 191 -1.74 -3.70 -18.45
CA ALA A 191 -1.08 -2.94 -19.50
C ALA A 191 0.32 -2.43 -19.07
N PHE A 192 0.47 -1.97 -17.83
CA PHE A 192 1.73 -1.42 -17.32
C PHE A 192 2.80 -2.50 -17.14
N ILE A 193 2.41 -3.69 -16.68
CA ILE A 193 3.31 -4.82 -16.43
C ILE A 193 3.57 -5.69 -17.67
N ARG A 194 2.95 -5.36 -18.81
CA ARG A 194 3.04 -6.18 -20.03
C ARG A 194 4.49 -6.37 -20.45
N GLY A 195 4.87 -7.64 -20.66
CA GLY A 195 6.21 -8.01 -21.10
C GLY A 195 7.29 -7.95 -20.02
N SER A 196 6.93 -7.66 -18.77
CA SER A 196 7.88 -7.71 -17.65
C SER A 196 8.01 -9.09 -17.07
N HIS A 197 9.22 -9.41 -16.61
CA HIS A 197 9.39 -10.47 -15.63
C HIS A 197 9.16 -9.88 -14.24
N ILE A 198 8.36 -10.55 -13.42
CA ILE A 198 7.98 -10.07 -12.08
C ILE A 198 8.63 -10.99 -11.06
N GLU A 199 9.52 -10.41 -10.27
CA GLU A 199 10.09 -11.06 -9.09
C GLU A 199 9.49 -10.44 -7.83
N SER A 200 9.28 -11.25 -6.79
CA SER A 200 8.79 -10.80 -5.49
C SER A 200 9.75 -11.21 -4.38
N TYR A 201 9.86 -10.37 -3.36
CA TYR A 201 10.67 -10.64 -2.18
C TYR A 201 9.94 -10.20 -0.91
N GLU A 202 10.06 -11.00 0.15
CA GLU A 202 9.47 -10.76 1.47
C GLU A 202 10.59 -10.53 2.51
N TRP A 203 10.37 -9.63 3.46
CA TRP A 203 11.24 -9.45 4.63
C TRP A 203 10.42 -9.35 5.93
N ASN A 204 11.10 -9.27 7.07
CA ASN A 204 10.48 -9.31 8.41
C ASN A 204 9.61 -10.58 8.60
N LEU A 205 10.13 -11.74 8.15
CA LEU A 205 9.41 -13.01 8.18
C LEU A 205 9.08 -13.50 9.60
N ASP A 206 9.89 -13.09 10.59
CA ASP A 206 9.67 -13.39 12.00
C ASP A 206 8.76 -12.39 12.70
N LYS A 207 8.32 -11.34 11.99
CA LYS A 207 7.37 -10.33 12.46
C LYS A 207 7.80 -9.62 13.74
N LYS A 208 9.12 -9.40 13.90
CA LYS A 208 9.67 -8.71 15.08
C LYS A 208 9.59 -7.20 14.99
N LEU A 209 9.88 -6.64 13.82
CA LEU A 209 9.92 -5.18 13.61
C LEU A 209 8.51 -4.57 13.42
N SER A 210 7.59 -5.40 12.95
CA SER A 210 6.16 -5.14 12.71
C SER A 210 5.46 -6.51 12.68
N ASP A 211 4.18 -6.57 13.02
CA ASP A 211 3.37 -7.80 12.89
C ASP A 211 3.04 -8.14 11.41
N HIS A 212 3.44 -7.28 10.48
CA HIS A 212 3.36 -7.48 9.04
C HIS A 212 4.72 -7.82 8.42
N LYS A 213 4.69 -8.72 7.43
CA LYS A 213 5.83 -8.90 6.52
C LYS A 213 5.92 -7.66 5.62
N GLY A 214 7.13 -7.27 5.27
CA GLY A 214 7.31 -6.32 4.19
C GLY A 214 7.40 -7.04 2.84
N ILE A 215 6.92 -6.40 1.78
CA ILE A 215 6.78 -7.02 0.46
C ILE A 215 7.28 -6.07 -0.61
N CYS A 216 8.03 -6.59 -1.57
CA CYS A 216 8.36 -5.85 -2.77
C CYS A 216 8.21 -6.69 -4.02
N ILE A 217 7.96 -6.00 -5.13
CA ILE A 217 8.05 -6.55 -6.47
C ILE A 217 9.11 -5.80 -7.27
N SER A 218 9.76 -6.51 -8.18
CA SER A 218 10.64 -5.95 -9.18
C SER A 218 10.08 -6.27 -10.56
N LEU A 219 9.79 -5.23 -11.33
CA LEU A 219 9.47 -5.33 -12.75
C LEU A 219 10.78 -5.22 -13.54
N LEU A 220 11.27 -6.35 -14.07
CA LEU A 220 12.46 -6.44 -14.90
C LEU A 220 12.13 -6.23 -16.38
#